data_AF-A0A837CC62-F1
#
_entry.id   AF-A0A837CC62-F1
#
_cell.length_a   1.000
_cell.length_b   1.000
_cell.length_c   1.000
_cell.angle_alpha   90.00
_cell.angle_beta   90.00
_cell.angle_gamma   90.00
#
_symmetry.space_group_name_H-M   'P 1'
#
loop_
_entity.id
_entity.type
_entity.pdbx_description
1 polymer ?
#
loop_
_entity_poly.entity_id
_entity_poly.type
_entity_poly.pdbx_seq_one_letter_code
_entity_poly.pdbx_strand_id
1 'polypeptide(L)'
;MGLQETRIESLPFVTAELNYLAPISGKPRTYAFDPPPGEPKSTSLPEPHQVPIFDARLIANNISLDREGFALVRHPTQVKDFYNDEEVRAVYYPAVEAFLRATLKADRVVIFDHTVRRRVEGAPDIRDGGPRQPATRVHVDQTAVSGANRVREHLPDEADELLKGRVQVINLWRPIRGPLRDSPLAMADGATVAPEDLIASDLIYPNRRGETYSVKYNPNHRWFYFPEMTPDEALLLKCYDSATDGRTRFGPHTAFVDPTTPADAPPRESIELRTLVFHKQ
;
A
#
# COMPACT_ATOMS: atom_id res chain seq x y z
N MET A 1 21.07 18.80 11.54
CA MET A 1 20.17 18.47 10.43
C MET A 1 20.98 18.37 9.16
N GLY A 2 20.92 17.24 8.47
CA GLY A 2 21.68 17.02 7.23
C GLY A 2 21.03 17.70 6.03
N LEU A 3 21.78 17.90 4.93
CA LEU A 3 21.30 18.50 3.67
C LEU A 3 20.02 17.86 3.09
N GLN A 4 19.69 16.62 3.47
CA GLN A 4 18.44 15.94 3.11
C GLN A 4 17.22 16.44 3.89
N GLU A 5 17.35 16.72 5.19
CA GLU A 5 16.23 17.24 6.00
C GLU A 5 15.83 18.65 5.55
N THR A 6 16.82 19.50 5.28
CA THR A 6 16.60 20.88 4.80
C THR A 6 15.90 20.92 3.44
N ARG A 7 16.08 19.89 2.60
CA ARG A 7 15.36 19.78 1.33
C ARG A 7 13.90 19.39 1.51
N ILE A 8 13.59 18.54 2.49
CA ILE A 8 12.21 18.07 2.70
C ILE A 8 11.34 19.18 3.29
N GLU A 9 11.86 19.95 4.25
CA GLU A 9 11.14 21.11 4.83
C GLU A 9 10.80 22.19 3.81
N SER A 10 11.51 22.22 2.66
CA SER A 10 11.25 23.14 1.57
C SER A 10 10.25 22.63 0.51
N LEU A 11 9.81 21.37 0.61
CA LEU A 11 8.87 20.81 -0.35
C LEU A 11 7.47 21.43 -0.17
N PRO A 12 6.74 21.66 -1.27
CA PRO A 12 5.33 22.00 -1.16
C PRO A 12 4.57 20.84 -0.52
N PHE A 13 3.52 21.16 0.24
CA PHE A 13 2.69 20.18 0.91
C PHE A 13 1.24 20.64 0.96
N VAL A 14 0.34 19.68 1.16
CA VAL A 14 -1.04 19.93 1.57
C VAL A 14 -1.22 19.48 3.02
N THR A 15 -2.13 20.11 3.74
CA THR A 15 -2.57 19.61 5.06
C THR A 15 -3.88 18.87 4.88
N ALA A 16 -3.91 17.58 5.21
CA ALA A 16 -5.09 16.74 5.05
C ALA A 16 -5.24 15.74 6.19
N GLU A 17 -6.45 15.17 6.28
CA GLU A 17 -6.81 14.23 7.34
C GLU A 17 -6.33 12.82 6.99
N LEU A 18 -5.57 12.20 7.90
CA LEU A 18 -5.26 10.77 7.85
C LEU A 18 -5.89 10.06 9.05
N ASN A 19 -6.50 8.89 8.80
CA ASN A 19 -7.21 8.12 9.83
C ASN A 19 -6.30 7.06 10.44
N TYR A 20 -5.70 7.38 11.59
CA TYR A 20 -4.91 6.44 12.39
C TYR A 20 -5.81 5.50 13.21
N LEU A 21 -5.20 4.52 13.88
CA LEU A 21 -5.88 3.67 14.84
C LEU A 21 -6.01 4.38 16.18
N ALA A 22 -7.26 4.58 16.63
CA ALA A 22 -7.53 5.08 17.97
C ALA A 22 -7.02 4.11 19.06
N PRO A 23 -6.65 4.61 20.26
CA PRO A 23 -6.25 3.78 21.37
C PRO A 23 -7.27 2.67 21.65
N ILE A 24 -6.77 1.44 21.79
CA ILE A 24 -7.60 0.26 21.94
C ILE A 24 -6.96 -0.73 22.90
N SER A 25 -7.81 -1.43 23.67
CA SER A 25 -7.38 -2.55 24.50
C SER A 25 -7.41 -3.84 23.69
N GLY A 26 -6.32 -4.60 23.76
CA GLY A 26 -6.17 -5.87 23.04
C GLY A 26 -5.92 -5.71 21.54
N LYS A 27 -5.96 -6.84 20.83
CA LYS A 27 -5.65 -6.90 19.40
C LYS A 27 -6.85 -6.42 18.57
N PRO A 28 -6.69 -5.42 17.69
CA PRO A 28 -7.77 -4.97 16.81
C PRO A 28 -8.18 -6.07 15.81
N ARG A 29 -9.44 -6.01 15.35
CA ARG A 29 -9.97 -6.96 14.36
C ARG A 29 -11.07 -6.36 13.49
N THR A 30 -11.15 -6.80 12.24
CA THR A 30 -12.22 -6.45 11.30
C THR A 30 -12.75 -7.71 10.61
N TYR A 31 -14.07 -7.85 10.54
CA TYR A 31 -14.71 -8.87 9.71
C TYR A 31 -14.79 -8.38 8.26
N ALA A 32 -14.34 -9.22 7.33
CA ALA A 32 -14.47 -9.01 5.89
C ALA A 32 -15.86 -9.41 5.36
N PHE A 33 -16.73 -9.91 6.23
CA PHE A 33 -18.12 -10.32 5.99
C PHE A 33 -19.02 -9.72 7.08
N ASP A 34 -20.30 -10.06 7.09
CA ASP A 34 -21.21 -9.61 8.13
C ASP A 34 -20.90 -10.30 9.48
N PRO A 35 -20.69 -9.52 10.55
CA PRO A 35 -20.25 -10.08 11.82
C PRO A 35 -21.32 -10.97 12.46
N PRO A 36 -20.94 -11.88 13.37
CA PRO A 36 -21.89 -12.57 14.24
C PRO A 36 -22.83 -11.59 14.98
N PRO A 37 -24.07 -11.98 15.29
CA PRO A 37 -25.01 -11.11 15.98
C PRO A 37 -24.43 -10.51 17.27
N GLY A 38 -24.54 -9.19 17.42
CA GLY A 38 -24.04 -8.46 18.59
C GLY A 38 -22.57 -8.04 18.51
N GLU A 39 -21.83 -8.46 17.48
CA GLU A 39 -20.46 -8.03 17.27
C GLU A 39 -20.36 -6.83 16.31
N PRO A 40 -19.53 -5.81 16.60
CA PRO A 40 -19.27 -4.75 15.65
C PRO A 40 -18.50 -5.31 14.44
N LYS A 41 -18.63 -4.70 13.26
CA LYS A 41 -17.86 -5.14 12.07
C LYS A 41 -16.35 -4.95 12.25
N SER A 42 -15.94 -3.89 12.96
CA SER A 42 -14.55 -3.60 13.30
C SER A 42 -14.44 -3.16 14.75
N THR A 43 -13.38 -3.58 15.44
CA THR A 43 -13.00 -2.98 16.74
C THR A 43 -12.02 -1.82 16.57
N SER A 44 -11.37 -1.71 15.40
CA SER A 44 -10.55 -0.55 15.03
C SER A 44 -11.44 0.65 14.74
N LEU A 45 -11.36 1.67 15.61
CA LEU A 45 -11.96 2.98 15.39
C LEU A 45 -10.92 3.94 14.80
N PRO A 46 -11.32 4.88 13.93
CA PRO A 46 -10.41 5.87 13.38
C PRO A 46 -10.08 6.95 14.41
N GLU A 47 -8.84 7.42 14.40
CA GLU A 47 -8.35 8.62 15.07
C GLU A 47 -7.84 9.58 13.99
N PRO A 48 -8.67 10.54 13.53
CA PRO A 48 -8.29 11.46 12.46
C PRO A 48 -7.28 12.48 12.94
N HIS A 49 -6.23 12.70 12.15
CA HIS A 49 -5.23 13.74 12.38
C HIS A 49 -4.97 14.55 11.11
N GLN A 50 -4.99 15.87 11.24
CA GLN A 50 -4.51 16.79 10.21
C GLN A 50 -2.98 16.76 10.19
N VAL A 51 -2.39 16.33 9.09
CA VAL A 51 -0.93 16.24 8.93
C VAL A 51 -0.47 16.88 7.61
N PRO A 52 0.76 17.42 7.55
CA PRO A 52 1.36 17.80 6.29
C PRO A 52 1.70 16.56 5.46
N ILE A 53 1.34 16.57 4.19
CA ILE A 53 1.65 15.53 3.20
C ILE A 53 2.43 16.20 2.07
N PHE A 54 3.73 15.91 2.00
CA PHE A 54 4.68 16.59 1.13
C PHE A 54 4.63 16.04 -0.30
N ASP A 55 4.63 16.94 -1.29
CA ASP A 55 4.80 16.58 -2.69
C ASP A 55 6.24 16.09 -2.92
N ALA A 56 6.37 14.80 -3.25
CA ALA A 56 7.64 14.14 -3.44
C ALA A 56 8.18 14.21 -4.88
N ARG A 57 7.50 14.88 -5.83
CA ARG A 57 7.91 14.95 -7.25
C ARG A 57 9.36 15.38 -7.43
N LEU A 58 9.80 16.42 -6.70
CA LEU A 58 11.16 16.97 -6.81
C LEU A 58 12.26 16.07 -6.21
N ILE A 59 11.87 15.10 -5.36
CA ILE A 59 12.81 14.19 -4.71
C ILE A 59 12.58 12.72 -5.09
N ALA A 60 11.73 12.45 -6.10
CA ALA A 60 11.33 11.10 -6.49
C ALA A 60 12.54 10.16 -6.72
N ASN A 61 13.60 10.67 -7.35
CA ASN A 61 14.83 9.91 -7.64
C ASN A 61 15.68 9.61 -6.40
N ASN A 62 15.41 10.26 -5.26
CA ASN A 62 16.10 10.03 -3.99
C ASN A 62 15.28 9.18 -3.01
N ILE A 63 14.05 8.82 -3.38
CA ILE A 63 13.16 7.97 -2.59
C ILE A 63 13.35 6.52 -3.03
N SER A 64 13.42 5.61 -2.07
CA SER A 64 13.70 4.20 -2.29
C SER A 64 12.89 3.28 -1.39
N LEU A 65 12.68 2.04 -1.85
CA LEU A 65 12.03 1.01 -1.06
C LEU A 65 12.81 0.65 0.21
N ASP A 66 14.14 0.74 0.21
CA ASP A 66 14.96 0.34 1.35
C ASP A 66 15.03 1.40 2.47
N ARG A 67 14.87 2.70 2.14
CA ARG A 67 14.87 3.79 3.14
C ARG A 67 13.48 4.30 3.50
N GLU A 68 12.66 4.64 2.49
CA GLU A 68 11.32 5.21 2.73
C GLU A 68 10.23 4.13 2.69
N GLY A 69 10.48 2.98 2.06
CA GLY A 69 9.46 1.94 1.91
C GLY A 69 8.52 2.15 0.72
N PHE A 70 8.78 3.12 -0.15
CA PHE A 70 8.05 3.30 -1.40
C PHE A 70 8.95 3.88 -2.51
N ALA A 71 8.49 3.88 -3.75
CA ALA A 71 9.16 4.55 -4.87
C ALA A 71 8.16 4.92 -5.97
N LEU A 72 8.39 6.05 -6.65
CA LEU A 72 7.71 6.39 -7.90
C LEU A 72 8.51 5.81 -9.07
N VAL A 73 7.82 5.11 -9.96
CA VAL A 73 8.43 4.53 -11.17
C VAL A 73 7.62 4.87 -12.41
N ARG A 74 8.32 5.00 -13.54
CA ARG A 74 7.68 5.08 -14.86
C ARG A 74 7.59 3.67 -15.45
N HIS A 75 6.37 3.20 -15.70
CA HIS A 75 6.10 1.87 -16.25
C HIS A 75 4.88 1.93 -17.20
N PRO A 76 5.05 2.43 -18.45
CA PRO A 76 3.96 2.44 -19.42
C PRO A 76 3.41 1.03 -19.64
N THR A 77 2.12 0.92 -19.94
CA THR A 77 1.42 -0.36 -20.09
C THR A 77 0.72 -0.45 -21.44
N GLN A 78 0.58 -1.68 -21.94
CA GLN A 78 -0.19 -1.98 -23.14
C GLN A 78 -1.62 -2.48 -22.82
N VAL A 79 -1.95 -2.65 -21.54
CA VAL A 79 -3.30 -3.03 -21.09
C VAL A 79 -4.28 -1.94 -21.49
N LYS A 80 -5.35 -2.34 -22.18
CA LYS A 80 -6.40 -1.44 -22.64
C LYS A 80 -7.54 -1.36 -21.64
N ASP A 81 -7.97 -2.51 -21.10
CA ASP A 81 -9.03 -2.60 -20.11
C ASP A 81 -8.58 -3.29 -18.83
N PHE A 82 -8.35 -2.50 -17.78
CA PHE A 82 -8.00 -3.02 -16.46
C PHE A 82 -9.16 -3.72 -15.73
N TYR A 83 -10.39 -3.64 -16.25
CA TYR A 83 -11.53 -4.38 -15.73
C TYR A 83 -11.66 -5.78 -16.35
N ASN A 84 -10.86 -6.10 -17.37
CA ASN A 84 -10.78 -7.43 -17.95
C ASN A 84 -9.66 -8.24 -17.27
N ASP A 85 -10.04 -9.16 -16.37
CA ASP A 85 -9.09 -10.03 -15.64
C ASP A 85 -8.19 -10.84 -16.57
N GLU A 86 -8.72 -11.34 -17.70
CA GLU A 86 -7.93 -12.11 -18.67
C GLU A 86 -6.86 -11.24 -19.33
N GLU A 87 -7.20 -10.00 -19.73
CA GLU A 87 -6.23 -9.06 -20.30
C GLU A 87 -5.17 -8.66 -19.27
N VAL A 88 -5.58 -8.36 -18.03
CA VAL A 88 -4.66 -8.04 -16.93
C VAL A 88 -3.66 -9.18 -16.70
N ARG A 89 -4.13 -10.42 -16.65
CA ARG A 89 -3.24 -11.58 -16.47
C ARG A 89 -2.37 -11.86 -17.70
N ALA A 90 -2.90 -11.74 -18.91
CA ALA A 90 -2.17 -12.08 -20.13
C ALA A 90 -1.13 -11.01 -20.51
N VAL A 91 -1.41 -9.73 -20.24
CA VAL A 91 -0.58 -8.60 -20.69
C VAL A 91 0.14 -7.95 -19.52
N TYR A 92 -0.56 -7.65 -18.42
CA TYR A 92 0.01 -6.84 -17.34
C TYR A 92 0.96 -7.63 -16.46
N TYR A 93 0.57 -8.84 -16.07
CA TYR A 93 1.36 -9.65 -15.13
C TYR A 93 2.77 -9.93 -15.66
N PRO A 94 2.98 -10.43 -16.89
CA PRO A 94 4.32 -10.67 -17.41
C PRO A 94 5.18 -9.39 -17.49
N ALA A 95 4.56 -8.26 -17.87
CA ALA A 95 5.25 -6.98 -17.95
C ALA A 95 5.73 -6.50 -16.56
N VAL A 96 4.85 -6.59 -15.54
CA VAL A 96 5.17 -6.20 -14.16
C VAL A 96 6.19 -7.14 -13.54
N GLU A 97 6.08 -8.46 -13.76
CA GLU A 97 7.08 -9.43 -13.28
C GLU A 97 8.47 -9.11 -13.85
N ALA A 98 8.57 -8.90 -15.17
CA ALA A 98 9.84 -8.56 -15.81
C ALA A 98 10.40 -7.22 -15.29
N PHE A 99 9.55 -6.21 -15.15
CA PHE A 99 9.93 -4.90 -14.63
C PHE A 99 10.43 -4.97 -13.18
N LEU A 100 9.71 -5.64 -12.29
CA LEU A 100 10.09 -5.77 -10.88
C LEU A 100 11.38 -6.60 -10.73
N ARG A 101 11.53 -7.68 -11.50
CA ARG A 101 12.79 -8.46 -11.52
C ARG A 101 13.98 -7.59 -11.91
N ALA A 102 13.86 -6.80 -12.98
CA ALA A 102 14.93 -5.91 -13.42
C ALA A 102 15.21 -4.78 -12.40
N THR A 103 14.17 -4.14 -11.89
CA THR A 103 14.26 -2.95 -11.01
C THR A 103 14.80 -3.31 -9.64
N LEU A 104 14.34 -4.43 -9.08
CA LEU A 104 14.70 -4.89 -7.74
C LEU A 104 15.88 -5.87 -7.75
N LYS A 105 16.39 -6.23 -8.93
CA LYS A 105 17.40 -7.28 -9.13
C LYS A 105 16.97 -8.61 -8.48
N ALA A 106 15.68 -8.93 -8.56
CA ALA A 106 15.11 -10.10 -7.93
C ALA A 106 15.30 -11.36 -8.77
N ASP A 107 15.54 -12.50 -8.10
CA ASP A 107 15.64 -13.80 -8.74
C ASP A 107 14.29 -14.25 -9.32
N ARG A 108 13.22 -14.07 -8.53
CA ARG A 108 11.86 -14.48 -8.86
C ARG A 108 10.86 -13.45 -8.34
N VAL A 109 9.85 -13.17 -9.16
CA VAL A 109 8.67 -12.40 -8.77
C VAL A 109 7.45 -13.27 -9.05
N VAL A 110 6.50 -13.29 -8.11
CA VAL A 110 5.23 -14.01 -8.26
C VAL A 110 4.11 -13.05 -7.91
N ILE A 111 3.20 -12.82 -8.85
CA ILE A 111 1.99 -12.03 -8.62
C ILE A 111 0.89 -12.99 -8.16
N PHE A 112 0.34 -12.75 -6.96
CA PHE A 112 -0.63 -13.67 -6.37
C PHE A 112 -2.07 -13.16 -6.43
N ASP A 113 -2.27 -11.84 -6.49
CA ASP A 113 -3.57 -11.24 -6.79
C ASP A 113 -3.42 -9.84 -7.39
N HIS A 114 -4.56 -9.30 -7.85
CA HIS A 114 -4.70 -7.88 -8.08
C HIS A 114 -6.04 -7.38 -7.55
N THR A 115 -6.18 -6.06 -7.41
CA THR A 115 -7.44 -5.42 -7.01
C THR A 115 -7.62 -4.12 -7.77
N VAL A 116 -8.75 -4.00 -8.46
CA VAL A 116 -9.20 -2.72 -9.02
C VAL A 116 -10.08 -2.01 -8.01
N ARG A 117 -9.83 -0.72 -7.81
CA ARG A 117 -10.63 0.17 -6.96
C ARG A 117 -11.19 1.31 -7.80
N ARG A 118 -12.47 1.61 -7.58
CA ARG A 118 -13.17 2.75 -8.19
C ARG A 118 -13.90 3.50 -7.10
N ARG A 119 -13.56 4.78 -6.91
CA ARG A 119 -14.33 5.64 -6.02
C ARG A 119 -15.71 5.86 -6.63
N VAL A 120 -16.73 5.59 -5.86
CA VAL A 120 -18.13 5.90 -6.20
C VAL A 120 -18.71 6.64 -5.01
N GLU A 121 -19.07 7.90 -5.21
CA GLU A 121 -19.56 8.76 -4.12
C GLU A 121 -20.81 8.18 -3.46
N GLY A 122 -20.85 8.21 -2.12
CA GLY A 122 -21.95 7.68 -1.32
C GLY A 122 -22.10 6.15 -1.30
N ALA A 123 -21.34 5.40 -2.11
CA ALA A 123 -21.44 3.96 -2.14
C ALA A 123 -20.59 3.30 -1.03
N PRO A 124 -21.10 2.24 -0.37
CA PRO A 124 -20.33 1.47 0.60
C PRO A 124 -19.13 0.75 -0.07
N ASP A 125 -18.06 0.48 0.70
CA ASP A 125 -16.98 -0.40 0.27
C ASP A 125 -17.44 -1.87 0.35
N ILE A 126 -17.79 -2.45 -0.79
CA ILE A 126 -18.28 -3.82 -0.88
C ILE A 126 -17.18 -4.69 -1.51
N ARG A 127 -16.83 -5.81 -0.85
CA ARG A 127 -15.86 -6.78 -1.39
C ARG A 127 -16.46 -7.67 -2.50
N ASP A 128 -17.75 -7.95 -2.42
CA ASP A 128 -18.45 -8.91 -3.28
C ASP A 128 -19.52 -8.22 -4.14
N GLY A 129 -19.20 -7.95 -5.41
CA GLY A 129 -20.16 -7.46 -6.41
C GLY A 129 -20.44 -5.95 -6.43
N GLY A 130 -19.81 -5.16 -5.53
CA GLY A 130 -19.89 -3.70 -5.53
C GLY A 130 -18.53 -3.00 -5.72
N PRO A 131 -18.50 -1.66 -5.86
CA PRO A 131 -17.25 -0.94 -6.08
C PRO A 131 -16.36 -1.00 -4.84
N ARG A 132 -15.10 -1.43 -5.04
CA ARG A 132 -14.06 -1.36 -4.01
C ARG A 132 -13.60 0.09 -3.86
N GLN A 133 -13.90 0.70 -2.72
CA GLN A 133 -13.57 2.10 -2.45
C GLN A 133 -12.07 2.27 -2.13
N PRO A 134 -11.52 3.50 -2.19
CA PRO A 134 -10.22 3.81 -1.60
C PRO A 134 -10.12 3.42 -0.12
N ALA A 135 -8.99 2.82 0.28
CA ALA A 135 -8.74 2.50 1.69
C ALA A 135 -8.24 3.76 2.42
N THR A 136 -9.04 4.29 3.35
CA THR A 136 -8.81 5.58 4.02
C THR A 136 -8.21 5.49 5.42
N ARG A 137 -7.94 4.27 5.90
CA ARG A 137 -7.23 4.03 7.16
C ARG A 137 -5.73 3.92 6.88
N VAL A 138 -4.92 4.46 7.77
CA VAL A 138 -3.46 4.24 7.73
C VAL A 138 -3.17 2.78 8.07
N HIS A 139 -2.52 2.07 7.13
CA HIS A 139 -2.27 0.64 7.26
C HIS A 139 -0.98 0.20 6.56
N VAL A 140 -0.54 -1.01 6.89
CA VAL A 140 0.38 -1.83 6.09
C VAL A 140 -0.32 -3.16 5.80
N ASP A 141 -0.32 -3.56 4.54
CA ASP A 141 -1.03 -4.75 4.05
C ASP A 141 -0.58 -6.07 4.70
N GLN A 142 0.65 -6.13 5.21
CA GLN A 142 1.19 -7.32 5.85
C GLN A 142 1.85 -6.97 7.19
N THR A 143 1.88 -7.96 8.07
CA THR A 143 2.73 -7.99 9.25
C THR A 143 3.95 -8.85 9.01
N ALA A 144 4.85 -8.92 10.00
CA ALA A 144 5.96 -9.88 9.96
C ALA A 144 5.47 -11.34 9.77
N VAL A 145 4.34 -11.67 10.39
CA VAL A 145 3.74 -13.02 10.34
C VAL A 145 3.01 -13.23 9.02
N SER A 146 2.10 -12.33 8.63
CA SER A 146 1.32 -12.53 7.41
C SER A 146 2.15 -12.42 6.13
N GLY A 147 3.18 -11.58 6.11
CA GLY A 147 4.10 -11.47 4.98
C GLY A 147 4.82 -12.80 4.67
N ALA A 148 5.35 -13.48 5.69
CA ALA A 148 5.92 -14.81 5.53
C ALA A 148 4.85 -15.87 5.17
N ASN A 149 3.65 -15.75 5.73
CA ASN A 149 2.55 -16.66 5.42
C ASN A 149 2.07 -16.53 3.97
N ARG A 150 2.20 -15.38 3.32
CA ARG A 150 1.91 -15.25 1.87
C ARG A 150 2.74 -16.21 1.02
N VAL A 151 3.99 -16.46 1.40
CA VAL A 151 4.81 -17.48 0.72
C VAL A 151 4.20 -18.86 0.88
N ARG A 152 3.82 -19.23 2.12
CA ARG A 152 3.21 -20.54 2.42
C ARG A 152 1.85 -20.73 1.76
N GLU A 153 1.06 -19.67 1.67
CA GLU A 153 -0.26 -19.70 1.02
C GLU A 153 -0.17 -19.89 -0.49
N HIS A 154 0.78 -19.22 -1.15
CA HIS A 154 0.84 -19.16 -2.61
C HIS A 154 1.89 -20.09 -3.25
N LEU A 155 2.88 -20.54 -2.48
CA LEU A 155 3.96 -21.43 -2.92
C LEU A 155 4.24 -22.52 -1.87
N PRO A 156 3.23 -23.30 -1.45
CA PRO A 156 3.34 -24.20 -0.30
C PRO A 156 4.47 -25.22 -0.43
N ASP A 157 4.70 -25.76 -1.63
CA ASP A 157 5.68 -26.82 -1.88
C ASP A 157 7.14 -26.32 -1.83
N GLU A 158 7.36 -25.03 -2.03
CA GLU A 158 8.69 -24.40 -2.08
C GLU A 158 8.94 -23.46 -0.89
N ALA A 159 7.93 -23.25 -0.03
CA ALA A 159 7.92 -22.15 0.93
C ALA A 159 9.09 -22.19 1.91
N ASP A 160 9.41 -23.36 2.46
CA ASP A 160 10.50 -23.52 3.43
C ASP A 160 11.87 -23.17 2.82
N GLU A 161 12.07 -23.41 1.53
CA GLU A 161 13.32 -23.06 0.85
C GLU A 161 13.37 -21.57 0.49
N LEU A 162 12.26 -21.03 -0.03
CA LEU A 162 12.17 -19.61 -0.38
C LEU A 162 12.33 -18.71 0.85
N LEU A 163 11.80 -19.12 2.00
CA LEU A 163 11.89 -18.38 3.26
C LEU A 163 13.28 -18.40 3.91
N LYS A 164 14.22 -19.21 3.40
CA LYS A 164 15.65 -19.12 3.78
C LYS A 164 16.32 -17.89 3.18
N GLY A 165 15.87 -17.43 2.01
CA GLY A 165 16.37 -16.22 1.36
C GLY A 165 15.69 -14.94 1.85
N ARG A 166 15.94 -13.82 1.16
CA ARG A 166 15.20 -12.57 1.40
C ARG A 166 13.90 -12.59 0.60
N VAL A 167 12.80 -12.33 1.30
CA VAL A 167 11.46 -12.27 0.73
C VAL A 167 10.86 -10.89 1.00
N GLN A 168 10.22 -10.31 0.00
CA GLN A 168 9.48 -9.07 0.13
C GLN A 168 8.06 -9.25 -0.39
N VAL A 169 7.13 -8.49 0.19
CA VAL A 169 5.84 -8.21 -0.45
C VAL A 169 5.87 -6.78 -0.94
N ILE A 170 5.88 -6.60 -2.26
CA ILE A 170 5.85 -5.30 -2.91
C ILE A 170 4.56 -5.17 -3.69
N ASN A 171 3.76 -4.16 -3.37
CA ASN A 171 2.60 -3.82 -4.19
C ASN A 171 3.04 -2.87 -5.29
N LEU A 172 2.58 -3.11 -6.52
CA LEU A 172 2.61 -2.11 -7.58
C LEU A 172 1.21 -1.51 -7.69
N TRP A 173 1.09 -0.24 -7.33
CA TRP A 173 -0.15 0.52 -7.38
C TRP A 173 -0.10 1.55 -8.51
N ARG A 174 -1.20 1.72 -9.25
CA ARG A 174 -1.29 2.80 -10.24
C ARG A 174 -2.69 3.35 -10.46
N PRO A 175 -2.79 4.63 -10.90
CA PRO A 175 -4.03 5.11 -11.49
C PRO A 175 -4.29 4.43 -12.85
N ILE A 176 -5.55 4.09 -13.09
CA ILE A 176 -6.02 3.62 -14.41
C ILE A 176 -6.31 4.81 -15.33
N ARG A 177 -6.71 5.94 -14.75
CA ARG A 177 -7.04 7.19 -15.45
C ARG A 177 -6.28 8.33 -14.80
N GLY A 178 -5.85 9.30 -15.59
CA GLY A 178 -5.12 10.45 -15.06
C GLY A 178 -5.35 11.75 -15.83
N PRO A 179 -4.81 12.88 -15.33
CA PRO A 179 -4.02 12.96 -14.09
C PRO A 179 -4.85 12.60 -12.84
N LEU A 180 -4.27 11.80 -11.95
CA LEU A 180 -4.89 11.41 -10.69
C LEU A 180 -4.97 12.63 -9.76
N ARG A 181 -6.19 13.03 -9.40
CA ARG A 181 -6.46 14.15 -8.49
C ARG A 181 -7.39 13.74 -7.34
N ASP A 182 -8.38 12.90 -7.61
CA ASP A 182 -9.25 12.36 -6.56
C ASP A 182 -8.56 11.25 -5.76
N SER A 183 -8.63 11.36 -4.44
CA SER A 183 -8.21 10.34 -3.48
C SER A 183 -6.79 9.76 -3.71
N PRO A 184 -5.73 10.56 -3.87
CA PRO A 184 -4.37 10.04 -4.05
C PRO A 184 -3.88 9.24 -2.83
N LEU A 185 -2.77 8.53 -3.00
CA LEU A 185 -2.12 7.83 -1.88
C LEU A 185 -1.14 8.75 -1.16
N ALA A 186 -1.20 8.75 0.16
CA ALA A 186 -0.15 9.21 1.05
C ALA A 186 0.66 8.00 1.52
N MET A 187 1.99 8.11 1.50
CA MET A 187 2.94 7.11 1.97
C MET A 187 3.81 7.69 3.06
N ALA A 188 3.97 6.97 4.17
CA ALA A 188 4.85 7.39 5.26
C ALA A 188 6.32 7.12 4.87
N ASP A 189 7.22 7.99 5.28
CA ASP A 189 8.65 7.70 5.36
C ASP A 189 8.85 6.59 6.39
N GLY A 190 9.15 5.38 5.93
CA GLY A 190 9.37 4.23 6.79
C GLY A 190 10.51 4.41 7.80
N ALA A 191 11.45 5.35 7.58
CA ALA A 191 12.48 5.70 8.56
C ALA A 191 11.94 6.51 9.76
N THR A 192 10.73 7.04 9.65
CA THR A 192 10.06 7.82 10.71
C THR A 192 9.02 7.01 11.50
N VAL A 193 8.78 5.77 11.10
CA VAL A 193 7.77 4.88 11.72
C VAL A 193 8.47 4.00 12.74
N ALA A 194 8.08 4.12 14.01
CA ALA A 194 8.63 3.28 15.07
C ALA A 194 7.95 1.90 15.06
N PRO A 195 8.64 0.80 15.42
CA PRO A 195 8.02 -0.53 15.49
C PRO A 195 6.76 -0.58 16.36
N GLU A 196 6.72 0.19 17.45
CA GLU A 196 5.58 0.32 18.37
C GLU A 196 4.37 1.05 17.77
N ASP A 197 4.54 1.75 16.66
CA ASP A 197 3.44 2.41 15.94
C ASP A 197 2.64 1.39 15.12
N LEU A 198 3.20 0.20 14.86
CA LEU A 198 2.60 -0.86 14.04
C LEU A 198 1.83 -1.87 14.91
N ILE A 199 0.50 -1.78 14.90
CA ILE A 199 -0.39 -2.62 15.70
C ILE A 199 -1.00 -3.73 14.82
N ALA A 200 -0.60 -4.98 15.08
CA ALA A 200 -1.13 -6.13 14.35
C ALA A 200 -2.64 -6.24 14.53
N SER A 201 -3.37 -6.32 13.42
CA SER A 201 -4.83 -6.30 13.36
C SER A 201 -5.34 -7.50 12.56
N ASP A 202 -6.29 -8.24 13.12
CA ASP A 202 -6.87 -9.41 12.47
C ASP A 202 -7.86 -8.99 11.37
N LEU A 203 -7.72 -9.59 10.19
CA LEU A 203 -8.71 -9.50 9.12
C LEU A 203 -9.39 -10.86 8.96
N ILE A 204 -10.62 -10.97 9.45
CA ILE A 204 -11.33 -12.24 9.58
C ILE A 204 -12.20 -12.47 8.35
N TYR A 205 -11.96 -13.58 7.66
CA TYR A 205 -12.78 -14.10 6.57
C TYR A 205 -13.53 -15.35 7.04
N PRO A 206 -14.58 -15.80 6.34
CA PRO A 206 -15.33 -17.00 6.74
C PRO A 206 -14.46 -18.26 6.85
N ASN A 207 -13.42 -18.37 6.02
CA ASN A 207 -12.57 -19.56 5.89
C ASN A 207 -11.12 -19.36 6.34
N ARG A 208 -10.70 -18.14 6.68
CA ARG A 208 -9.31 -17.85 7.07
C ARG A 208 -9.21 -16.57 7.90
N ARG A 209 -8.07 -16.42 8.59
CA ARG A 209 -7.71 -15.18 9.28
C ARG A 209 -6.43 -14.62 8.66
N GLY A 210 -6.55 -13.45 8.03
CA GLY A 210 -5.40 -12.64 7.64
C GLY A 210 -4.97 -11.70 8.77
N GLU A 211 -3.83 -11.05 8.60
CA GLU A 211 -3.32 -10.06 9.55
C GLU A 211 -2.66 -8.90 8.79
N THR A 212 -2.95 -7.66 9.20
CA THR A 212 -2.39 -6.42 8.65
C THR A 212 -1.85 -5.55 9.79
N TYR A 213 -1.02 -4.55 9.53
CA TYR A 213 -0.77 -3.52 10.54
C TYR A 213 -1.78 -2.38 10.40
N SER A 214 -2.45 -2.05 11.50
CA SER A 214 -3.02 -0.73 11.73
C SER A 214 -1.94 0.16 12.35
N VAL A 215 -2.01 1.47 12.15
CA VAL A 215 -0.93 2.37 12.59
C VAL A 215 -1.43 3.36 13.63
N LYS A 216 -0.72 3.46 14.74
CA LYS A 216 -0.96 4.45 15.79
C LYS A 216 -0.41 5.81 15.35
N TYR A 217 -1.05 6.90 15.74
CA TYR A 217 -0.51 8.23 15.48
C TYR A 217 0.82 8.47 16.20
N ASN A 218 1.77 9.04 15.46
CA ASN A 218 3.04 9.54 15.97
C ASN A 218 3.36 10.86 15.25
N PRO A 219 3.61 11.97 15.97
CA PRO A 219 3.91 13.26 15.35
C PRO A 219 5.22 13.28 14.55
N ASN A 220 6.09 12.29 14.73
CA ASN A 220 7.31 12.15 13.94
C ASN A 220 7.07 11.56 12.55
N HIS A 221 5.90 10.95 12.30
CA HIS A 221 5.57 10.42 10.98
C HIS A 221 5.64 11.51 9.92
N ARG A 222 6.38 11.24 8.86
CA ARG A 222 6.48 12.11 7.70
C ARG A 222 5.77 11.49 6.51
N TRP A 223 4.89 12.25 5.86
CA TRP A 223 4.05 11.74 4.78
C TRP A 223 4.39 12.39 3.45
N PHE A 224 4.35 11.58 2.40
CA PHE A 224 4.60 11.99 1.03
C PHE A 224 3.48 11.54 0.11
N TYR A 225 3.25 12.30 -0.96
CA TYR A 225 2.40 11.90 -2.07
C TYR A 225 2.99 12.37 -3.40
N PHE A 226 2.42 11.90 -4.51
CA PHE A 226 2.78 12.35 -5.85
C PHE A 226 1.54 12.91 -6.53
N PRO A 227 1.37 14.24 -6.60
CA PRO A 227 0.22 14.85 -7.27
C PRO A 227 0.25 14.55 -8.78
N GLU A 228 -0.94 14.53 -9.38
CA GLU A 228 -1.16 14.42 -10.83
C GLU A 228 -0.50 13.20 -11.49
N MET A 229 -0.45 12.06 -10.79
CA MET A 229 0.07 10.81 -11.37
C MET A 229 -0.65 10.46 -12.68
N THR A 230 0.13 10.12 -13.70
CA THR A 230 -0.38 9.64 -14.99
C THR A 230 -0.48 8.11 -15.01
N PRO A 231 -1.28 7.51 -15.91
CA PRO A 231 -1.35 6.05 -16.05
C PRO A 231 -0.04 5.39 -16.46
N ASP A 232 0.94 6.16 -16.96
CA ASP A 232 2.30 5.70 -17.26
C ASP A 232 3.17 5.54 -16.00
N GLU A 233 2.71 6.05 -14.87
CA GLU A 233 3.41 5.99 -13.59
C GLU A 233 2.84 4.89 -12.72
N ALA A 234 3.63 4.44 -11.75
CA ALA A 234 3.22 3.52 -10.71
C ALA A 234 3.99 3.82 -9.41
N LEU A 235 3.38 3.44 -8.30
CA LEU A 235 4.02 3.40 -6.99
C LEU A 235 4.40 1.96 -6.67
N LEU A 236 5.64 1.77 -6.23
CA LEU A 236 6.03 0.57 -5.52
C LEU A 236 5.84 0.83 -4.03
N LEU A 237 5.11 -0.04 -3.34
CA LEU A 237 4.85 0.06 -1.90
C LEU A 237 5.42 -1.18 -1.22
N LYS A 238 6.31 -1.00 -0.25
CA LYS A 238 6.87 -2.11 0.53
C LYS A 238 5.92 -2.49 1.65
N CYS A 239 5.22 -3.60 1.48
CA CYS A 239 4.27 -4.11 2.47
C CYS A 239 4.92 -5.12 3.44
N TYR A 240 6.01 -5.76 3.05
CA TYR A 240 6.81 -6.64 3.90
C TYR A 240 8.24 -6.79 3.36
N ASP A 241 9.20 -6.96 4.26
CA ASP A 241 10.57 -7.38 3.96
C ASP A 241 11.07 -8.27 5.09
N SER A 242 11.59 -9.46 4.73
CA SER A 242 12.12 -10.40 5.72
C SER A 242 13.46 -9.96 6.30
N ALA A 243 14.20 -9.07 5.62
CA ALA A 243 15.47 -8.58 6.11
C ALA A 243 15.31 -7.68 7.36
N THR A 244 16.17 -7.87 8.36
CA THR A 244 16.15 -7.14 9.64
C THR A 244 17.42 -6.31 9.87
N ASP A 245 18.06 -5.88 8.79
CA ASP A 245 19.37 -5.19 8.76
C ASP A 245 19.24 -3.66 8.79
N GLY A 246 18.14 -3.15 9.34
CA GLY A 246 17.90 -1.71 9.52
C GLY A 246 17.18 -1.03 8.35
N ARG A 247 16.99 -1.70 7.21
CA ARG A 247 16.13 -1.18 6.12
C ARG A 247 14.67 -1.11 6.54
N THR A 248 13.89 -0.26 5.88
CA THR A 248 12.42 -0.26 6.03
C THR A 248 11.85 -1.59 5.59
N ARG A 249 10.96 -2.14 6.43
CA ARG A 249 10.28 -3.42 6.21
C ARG A 249 8.80 -3.28 5.94
N PHE A 250 8.19 -2.22 6.45
CA PHE A 250 6.75 -1.97 6.43
C PHE A 250 6.54 -0.50 6.10
N GLY A 251 5.90 -0.20 4.97
CA GLY A 251 5.61 1.16 4.52
C GLY A 251 4.12 1.50 4.70
N PRO A 252 3.74 2.21 5.78
CA PRO A 252 2.37 2.68 5.96
C PRO A 252 1.90 3.54 4.79
N HIS A 253 0.66 3.32 4.36
CA HIS A 253 0.03 4.09 3.31
C HIS A 253 -1.48 4.18 3.50
N THR A 254 -2.09 5.15 2.84
CA THR A 254 -3.55 5.38 2.86
C THR A 254 -3.96 6.23 1.68
N ALA A 255 -5.21 6.09 1.23
CA ALA A 255 -5.85 7.13 0.45
C ALA A 255 -6.23 8.31 1.36
N PHE A 256 -6.18 9.53 0.85
CA PHE A 256 -6.61 10.72 1.57
C PHE A 256 -7.40 11.67 0.67
N VAL A 257 -8.17 12.57 1.28
CA VAL A 257 -8.88 13.62 0.53
C VAL A 257 -7.91 14.79 0.33
N ASP A 258 -7.47 14.98 -0.92
CA ASP A 258 -6.64 16.14 -1.26
C ASP A 258 -7.49 17.41 -1.28
N PRO A 259 -7.22 18.41 -0.42
CA PRO A 259 -8.03 19.63 -0.33
C PRO A 259 -7.94 20.50 -1.60
N THR A 260 -7.01 20.21 -2.51
CA THR A 260 -6.83 20.91 -3.78
C THR A 260 -7.55 20.25 -4.95
N THR A 261 -8.24 19.12 -4.72
CA THR A 261 -9.00 18.38 -5.74
C THR A 261 -10.06 19.28 -6.38
N PRO A 262 -10.04 19.51 -7.71
CA PRO A 262 -11.10 20.23 -8.40
C PRO A 262 -12.46 19.53 -8.25
N ALA A 263 -13.55 20.31 -8.20
CA ALA A 263 -14.90 19.78 -8.04
C ALA A 263 -15.33 18.88 -9.22
N ASP A 264 -14.75 19.07 -10.41
CA ASP A 264 -14.99 18.30 -11.62
C ASP A 264 -13.96 17.16 -11.84
N ALA A 265 -13.08 16.92 -10.86
CA ALA A 265 -12.12 15.83 -10.95
C ALA A 265 -12.84 14.48 -11.08
N PRO A 266 -12.43 13.62 -12.04
CA PRO A 266 -13.04 12.31 -12.17
C PRO A 266 -12.74 11.47 -10.92
N PRO A 267 -13.69 10.65 -10.45
CA PRO A 267 -13.46 9.74 -9.34
C PRO A 267 -12.29 8.80 -9.63
N ARG A 268 -11.51 8.48 -8.60
CA ARG A 268 -10.33 7.63 -8.71
C ARG A 268 -10.67 6.27 -9.27
N GLU A 269 -9.95 5.85 -10.29
CA GLU A 269 -9.85 4.48 -10.76
C GLU A 269 -8.38 4.05 -10.66
N SER A 270 -8.12 2.93 -10.01
CA SER A 270 -6.76 2.45 -9.74
C SER A 270 -6.69 0.93 -9.69
N ILE A 271 -5.53 0.37 -10.00
CA ILE A 271 -5.24 -1.05 -9.84
C ILE A 271 -4.01 -1.23 -8.93
N GLU A 272 -4.05 -2.27 -8.12
CA GLU A 272 -2.95 -2.73 -7.27
C GLU A 272 -2.65 -4.20 -7.58
N LEU A 273 -1.39 -4.52 -7.89
CA LEU A 273 -0.89 -5.88 -7.99
C LEU A 273 -0.07 -6.18 -6.75
N ARG A 274 -0.34 -7.31 -6.09
CA ARG A 274 0.43 -7.75 -4.93
C ARG A 274 1.40 -8.85 -5.34
N THR A 275 2.67 -8.63 -5.01
CA THR A 275 3.75 -9.48 -5.50
C THR A 275 4.61 -10.01 -4.37
N LEU A 276 5.02 -11.27 -4.49
CA LEU A 276 6.12 -11.85 -3.73
C LEU A 276 7.40 -11.68 -4.55
N VAL A 277 8.42 -11.11 -3.92
CA VAL A 277 9.73 -10.86 -4.54
C VAL A 277 10.79 -11.63 -3.76
N PHE A 278 11.52 -12.50 -4.45
CA PHE A 278 12.50 -13.40 -3.86
C PHE A 278 13.91 -13.05 -4.31
N HIS A 279 14.84 -13.05 -3.37
CA HIS A 279 16.27 -12.95 -3.59
C HIS A 279 16.92 -14.16 -2.94
N LYS A 280 17.72 -14.90 -3.71
CA LYS A 280 18.47 -16.06 -3.21
C LYS A 280 19.45 -15.64 -2.10
N GLN A 281 19.85 -16.61 -1.29
CA GLN A 281 20.93 -16.47 -0.32
C GLN A 281 22.27 -16.17 -0.99
#